data_AF-A0AB35YID0-F1
#
_entry.id   AF-A0AB35YID0-F1
#
_cell.length_a   1.000
_cell.length_b   1.000
_cell.length_c   1.000
_cell.angle_alpha   90.00
_cell.angle_beta   90.00
_cell.angle_gamma   90.00
#
_symmetry.space_group_name_H-M   'P 1'
#
loop_
_entity.id
_entity.type
_entity.pdbx_description
1 polymer ?
#
loop_
_entity_poly.entity_id
_entity_poly.type
_entity_poly.pdbx_seq_one_letter_code
_entity_poly.pdbx_strand_id
1 'polypeptide(L)'
;MEQFLQRYMYSWRLNGWLVHDIFLGVVFGLGLLLLLFIAIKRKRLIISISLLVIYLVVSNGLMIVFGLAGRSFPIKSDSSIYTDESQKIAVQMVQGSENNGTSNGITHLISHYLIVAVNMETGEKQWTKSASYKETLIGNFMGGLLVHHRDGEYGQLSLLDIKTGKEILSEKEFRQQHQPLIDILSNGAQQLIALQNELYLEGVDGHFYHYDGKILNKDDNAKNYIAARFFIESDLPGYFATHHQPLEDYEEIQDFSHQVLSEPAILNYQNLEPKVIDVDLANSTALLSYRETQRESADHMLVLYDMKKHQLLWEEKIGAINSYQQQPKVRTVEKGYIIHTGDQLLVLDKHSRDRIVQYHLRWNRPIDEI
;
A
#
# COMPACT_ATOMS: atom_id res chain seq x y z
N MET A 1 2.73 8.07 26.50
CA MET A 1 2.30 9.48 26.43
C MET A 1 2.97 10.21 25.27
N GLU A 2 4.28 10.05 25.10
CA GLU A 2 5.06 10.65 23.99
C GLU A 2 4.53 10.30 22.59
N GLN A 3 4.29 9.02 22.30
CA GLN A 3 3.75 8.60 20.98
C GLN A 3 2.37 9.21 20.68
N PHE A 4 1.51 9.38 21.69
CA PHE A 4 0.21 10.04 21.52
C PHE A 4 0.39 11.51 21.17
N LEU A 5 1.24 12.22 21.91
CA LEU A 5 1.50 13.65 21.69
C LEU A 5 2.13 13.89 20.31
N GLN A 6 3.08 13.06 19.91
CA GLN A 6 3.69 13.13 18.57
C GLN A 6 2.64 12.93 17.47
N ARG A 7 1.82 11.88 17.57
CA ARG A 7 0.72 11.63 16.61
C ARG A 7 -0.27 12.79 16.60
N TYR A 8 -0.61 13.30 17.76
CA TYR A 8 -1.52 14.43 17.92
C TYR A 8 -0.97 15.70 17.27
N MET A 9 0.31 16.03 17.48
CA MET A 9 0.95 17.18 16.84
C MET A 9 0.97 17.06 15.30
N TYR A 10 1.27 15.87 14.78
CA TYR A 10 1.27 15.64 13.34
C TYR A 10 -0.12 15.65 12.69
N SER A 11 -1.18 15.50 13.49
CA SER A 11 -2.58 15.54 13.08
C SER A 11 -3.10 16.95 12.82
N TRP A 12 -2.31 17.99 13.08
CA TRP A 12 -2.70 19.38 12.76
C TRP A 12 -2.20 19.84 11.39
N ARG A 13 -2.02 18.87 10.47
CA ARG A 13 -1.57 19.09 9.09
C ARG A 13 -2.32 18.13 8.18
N LEU A 14 -2.57 18.58 6.95
CA LEU A 14 -3.15 17.71 5.92
C LEU A 14 -2.25 16.49 5.72
N ASN A 15 -2.86 15.32 5.61
CA ASN A 15 -2.16 14.05 5.46
C ASN A 15 -2.70 13.20 4.31
N GLY A 16 -3.67 13.68 3.53
CA GLY A 16 -4.21 12.97 2.38
C GLY A 16 -5.29 11.94 2.72
N TRP A 17 -5.50 11.63 4.00
CA TRP A 17 -6.63 10.80 4.42
C TRP A 17 -7.89 11.67 4.42
N LEU A 18 -8.79 11.41 3.47
CA LEU A 18 -9.94 12.26 3.17
C LEU A 18 -10.73 12.69 4.42
N VAL A 19 -11.05 11.75 5.30
CA VAL A 19 -11.80 12.03 6.54
C VAL A 19 -11.04 12.99 7.44
N HIS A 20 -9.75 12.75 7.67
CA HIS A 20 -8.90 13.63 8.46
C HIS A 20 -8.85 15.05 7.88
N ASP A 21 -8.58 15.16 6.57
CA ASP A 21 -8.42 16.43 5.88
C ASP A 21 -9.71 17.25 5.87
N ILE A 22 -10.89 16.60 5.75
CA ILE A 22 -12.20 17.26 5.88
C ILE A 22 -12.37 17.88 7.26
N PHE A 23 -12.14 17.11 8.34
CA PHE A 23 -12.32 17.63 9.70
C PHE A 23 -11.31 18.72 10.04
N LEU A 24 -10.06 18.59 9.59
CA LEU A 24 -9.06 19.65 9.72
C LEU A 24 -9.50 20.93 8.99
N GLY A 25 -10.04 20.79 7.77
CA GLY A 25 -10.59 21.90 6.99
C GLY A 25 -11.76 22.59 7.68
N VAL A 26 -12.70 21.82 8.26
CA VAL A 26 -13.83 22.36 9.05
C VAL A 26 -13.32 23.14 10.26
N VAL A 27 -12.37 22.57 11.00
CA VAL A 27 -11.80 23.22 12.19
C VAL A 27 -11.12 24.54 11.82
N PHE A 28 -10.23 24.55 10.82
CA PHE A 28 -9.56 25.78 10.40
C PHE A 28 -10.52 26.80 9.78
N GLY A 29 -11.51 26.37 9.01
CA GLY A 29 -12.54 27.24 8.46
C GLY A 29 -13.35 27.95 9.54
N LEU A 30 -13.84 27.20 10.54
CA LEU A 30 -14.54 27.78 11.69
C LEU A 30 -13.64 28.71 12.52
N GLY A 31 -12.35 28.37 12.66
CA GLY A 31 -11.36 29.21 13.32
C GLY A 31 -11.18 30.56 12.62
N LEU A 32 -11.05 30.55 11.29
CA LEU A 32 -10.95 31.76 10.49
C LEU A 32 -12.20 32.64 10.63
N LEU A 33 -13.39 32.04 10.53
CA LEU A 33 -14.66 32.76 10.71
C LEU A 33 -14.77 33.37 12.12
N LEU A 34 -14.32 32.65 13.14
CA LEU A 34 -14.29 33.15 14.51
C LEU A 34 -13.32 34.33 14.66
N LEU A 35 -12.11 34.24 14.10
CA LEU A 35 -11.13 35.33 14.13
C LEU A 35 -11.65 36.58 13.41
N LEU A 36 -12.32 36.41 12.26
CA LEU A 36 -12.98 37.51 11.55
C LEU A 36 -14.08 38.15 12.40
N PHE A 37 -14.92 37.34 13.05
CA PHE A 37 -15.96 37.83 13.96
C PHE A 37 -15.37 38.65 15.12
N ILE A 38 -14.29 38.15 15.74
CA ILE A 38 -13.58 38.84 16.83
C ILE A 38 -12.98 40.16 16.32
N ALA A 39 -12.36 40.16 15.15
CA ALA A 39 -11.77 41.34 14.54
C ALA A 39 -12.81 42.44 14.25
N ILE A 40 -14.01 42.06 13.80
CA ILE A 40 -15.11 43.00 13.52
C ILE A 40 -15.74 43.52 14.83
N LYS A 41 -15.88 42.68 15.85
CA LYS A 41 -16.57 42.99 17.12
C LYS A 41 -15.62 43.34 18.28
N ARG A 42 -14.46 43.92 17.97
CA ARG A 42 -13.33 44.30 18.87
C ARG A 42 -13.69 44.89 20.25
N LYS A 43 -14.89 45.44 20.44
CA LYS A 43 -15.33 46.08 21.70
C LYS A 43 -15.75 45.10 22.82
N ARG A 44 -15.77 43.78 22.59
CA ARG A 44 -16.21 42.77 23.59
C ARG A 44 -15.12 41.73 23.91
N LEU A 45 -13.97 42.21 24.39
CA LEU A 45 -12.76 41.39 24.61
C LEU A 45 -13.00 40.13 25.45
N ILE A 46 -13.76 40.22 26.55
CA ILE A 46 -14.06 39.08 27.43
C ILE A 46 -14.84 37.99 26.67
N ILE A 47 -15.88 38.38 25.91
CA ILE A 47 -16.68 37.44 25.12
C ILE A 47 -15.83 36.79 24.03
N SER A 48 -14.97 37.56 23.38
CA SER A 48 -14.04 37.05 22.36
C SER A 48 -13.06 36.02 22.93
N ILE A 49 -12.50 36.26 24.11
CA ILE A 49 -11.60 35.32 24.79
C ILE A 49 -12.35 34.03 25.15
N SER A 50 -13.55 34.14 25.74
CA SER A 50 -14.35 32.96 26.09
C SER A 50 -14.70 32.12 24.86
N LEU A 51 -15.09 32.76 23.75
CA LEU A 51 -15.37 32.06 22.49
C LEU A 51 -14.13 31.36 21.92
N LEU A 52 -12.95 31.99 22.02
CA LEU A 52 -11.69 31.38 21.58
C LEU A 52 -11.35 30.15 22.40
N VAL A 53 -11.49 30.21 23.72
CA VAL A 53 -11.24 29.06 24.61
C VAL A 53 -12.20 27.93 24.30
N ILE A 54 -13.50 28.22 24.14
CA ILE A 54 -14.50 27.21 23.77
C ILE A 54 -14.14 26.59 22.42
N TYR A 55 -13.77 27.40 21.43
CA TYR A 55 -13.35 26.90 20.12
C TYR A 55 -12.13 25.98 20.22
N LEU A 56 -11.11 26.34 21.01
CA LEU A 56 -9.93 25.50 21.19
C LEU A 56 -10.31 24.14 21.81
N VAL A 57 -11.17 24.12 22.82
CA VAL A 57 -11.63 22.86 23.44
C VAL A 57 -12.45 22.02 22.47
N VAL A 58 -13.40 22.63 21.75
CA VAL A 58 -14.28 21.93 20.81
C VAL A 58 -13.52 21.42 19.60
N SER A 59 -12.62 22.22 19.02
CA SER A 59 -11.79 21.83 17.88
C SER A 59 -10.89 20.64 18.22
N ASN A 60 -10.31 20.64 19.42
CA ASN A 60 -9.57 19.51 19.94
C ASN A 60 -10.42 18.24 20.04
N GLY A 61 -11.60 18.35 20.64
CA GLY A 61 -12.54 17.24 20.74
C GLY A 61 -12.95 16.68 19.36
N LEU A 62 -13.27 17.57 18.42
CA LEU A 62 -13.60 17.19 17.03
C LEU A 62 -12.43 16.48 16.34
N MET A 63 -11.21 17.01 16.46
CA MET A 63 -10.03 16.40 15.86
C MET A 63 -9.70 15.04 16.48
N ILE A 64 -9.86 14.84 17.77
CA ILE A 64 -9.60 13.55 18.43
C ILE A 64 -10.66 12.51 18.04
N VAL A 65 -11.94 12.88 18.09
CA VAL A 65 -13.06 11.95 17.86
C VAL A 65 -13.18 11.61 16.37
N PHE A 66 -13.19 12.62 15.50
CA PHE A 66 -13.50 12.46 14.09
C PHE A 66 -12.28 12.62 13.18
N GLY A 67 -11.36 13.53 13.53
CA GLY A 67 -10.10 13.71 12.79
C GLY A 67 -9.01 12.69 13.14
N LEU A 68 -9.28 11.74 14.04
CA LEU A 68 -8.34 10.71 14.50
C LEU A 68 -7.02 11.25 15.09
N ALA A 69 -7.04 12.47 15.62
CA ALA A 69 -5.86 13.09 16.19
C ALA A 69 -5.35 12.32 17.41
N GLY A 70 -4.09 11.92 17.37
CA GLY A 70 -3.45 11.12 18.43
C GLY A 70 -3.87 9.64 18.49
N ARG A 71 -4.91 9.22 17.75
CA ARG A 71 -5.41 7.83 17.76
C ARG A 71 -4.47 6.88 17.01
N SER A 72 -4.54 5.58 17.28
CA SER A 72 -3.86 4.57 16.44
C SER A 72 -4.57 4.45 15.09
N PHE A 73 -3.80 4.27 14.02
CA PHE A 73 -4.30 4.16 12.66
C PHE A 73 -3.38 3.21 11.88
N PRO A 74 -3.45 1.90 12.13
CA PRO A 74 -2.60 0.92 11.47
C PRO A 74 -2.85 0.95 9.97
N ILE A 75 -1.76 0.97 9.21
CA ILE A 75 -1.78 0.93 7.75
C ILE A 75 -1.26 -0.43 7.29
N LYS A 76 -1.99 -1.09 6.40
CA LYS A 76 -1.51 -2.27 5.70
C LYS A 76 -1.50 -2.01 4.20
N SER A 77 -0.71 -2.80 3.50
CA SER A 77 -0.73 -2.85 2.04
C SER A 77 -2.06 -3.42 1.53
N ASP A 78 -2.64 -2.81 0.51
CA ASP A 78 -3.81 -3.34 -0.21
C ASP A 78 -3.47 -3.75 -1.66
N SER A 79 -2.35 -3.28 -2.20
CA SER A 79 -1.79 -3.71 -3.48
C SER A 79 -0.29 -4.00 -3.41
N SER A 80 0.24 -4.65 -4.44
CA SER A 80 1.67 -4.66 -4.73
C SER A 80 2.23 -3.23 -4.93
N ILE A 81 3.55 -3.09 -4.83
CA ILE A 81 4.26 -1.83 -5.07
C ILE A 81 4.66 -1.77 -6.54
N TYR A 82 4.03 -0.86 -7.29
CA TYR A 82 4.32 -0.63 -8.70
C TYR A 82 5.34 0.48 -8.87
N THR A 83 6.18 0.41 -9.90
CA THR A 83 7.28 1.36 -10.09
C THR A 83 7.34 1.87 -11.52
N ASP A 84 7.82 3.11 -11.65
CA ASP A 84 8.38 3.67 -12.88
C ASP A 84 9.82 4.11 -12.58
N GLU A 85 10.79 3.29 -13.02
CA GLU A 85 12.21 3.54 -12.76
C GLU A 85 12.73 4.78 -13.50
N SER A 86 12.14 5.12 -14.66
CA SER A 86 12.53 6.30 -15.43
C SER A 86 12.18 7.59 -14.69
N GLN A 87 11.04 7.59 -13.99
CA GLN A 87 10.57 8.73 -13.21
C GLN A 87 10.99 8.64 -11.74
N LYS A 88 11.60 7.54 -11.30
CA LYS A 88 11.95 7.26 -9.90
C LYS A 88 10.73 7.27 -8.98
N ILE A 89 9.59 6.74 -9.41
CA ILE A 89 8.34 6.75 -8.64
C ILE A 89 7.95 5.33 -8.22
N ALA A 90 7.54 5.17 -6.96
CA ALA A 90 6.86 3.99 -6.44
C ALA A 90 5.42 4.35 -6.09
N VAL A 91 4.47 3.51 -6.50
CA VAL A 91 3.04 3.68 -6.25
C VAL A 91 2.45 2.43 -5.60
N GLN A 92 1.63 2.64 -4.58
CA GLN A 92 0.94 1.56 -3.88
C GLN A 92 -0.43 2.03 -3.39
N MET A 93 -1.39 1.11 -3.36
CA MET A 93 -2.65 1.28 -2.64
C MET A 93 -2.51 0.73 -1.22
N VAL A 94 -2.87 1.54 -0.24
CA VAL A 94 -2.78 1.23 1.18
C VAL A 94 -4.14 1.37 1.87
N GLN A 95 -4.38 0.52 2.85
CA GLN A 95 -5.58 0.51 3.67
C GLN A 95 -5.23 0.92 5.09
N GLY A 96 -5.77 2.06 5.53
CA GLY A 96 -5.71 2.52 6.91
C GLY A 96 -6.96 2.12 7.66
N SER A 97 -6.83 1.61 8.89
CA SER A 97 -7.97 1.19 9.69
C SER A 97 -8.14 2.04 10.95
N GLU A 98 -9.38 2.40 11.27
CA GLU A 98 -9.74 3.04 12.54
C GLU A 98 -10.62 2.13 13.40
N ASN A 99 -10.41 2.18 14.71
CA ASN A 99 -11.25 1.45 15.65
C ASN A 99 -12.60 2.16 15.83
N ASN A 100 -13.69 1.48 15.50
CA ASN A 100 -15.07 1.94 15.58
C ASN A 100 -15.84 1.32 16.77
N GLY A 101 -15.12 1.04 17.86
CA GLY A 101 -15.69 0.49 19.09
C GLY A 101 -15.56 -1.03 19.17
N THR A 102 -15.97 -1.56 20.31
CA THR A 102 -15.96 -3.00 20.60
C THR A 102 -17.33 -3.40 21.09
N SER A 103 -17.95 -4.38 20.44
CA SER A 103 -19.24 -4.94 20.83
C SER A 103 -19.08 -6.44 21.03
N ASN A 104 -19.57 -6.98 22.15
CA ASN A 104 -19.45 -8.40 22.49
C ASN A 104 -18.02 -8.96 22.39
N GLY A 105 -17.01 -8.14 22.69
CA GLY A 105 -15.59 -8.52 22.58
C GLY A 105 -15.01 -8.46 21.17
N ILE A 106 -15.79 -8.09 20.15
CA ILE A 106 -15.33 -7.93 18.76
C ILE A 106 -15.08 -6.45 18.48
N THR A 107 -13.84 -6.11 18.11
CA THR A 107 -13.49 -4.76 17.67
C THR A 107 -13.94 -4.55 16.23
N HIS A 108 -14.76 -3.54 16.00
CA HIS A 108 -15.18 -3.15 14.66
C HIS A 108 -14.15 -2.16 14.07
N LEU A 109 -13.77 -2.36 12.83
CA LEU A 109 -12.82 -1.50 12.12
C LEU A 109 -13.51 -0.84 10.93
N ILE A 110 -13.30 0.46 10.77
CA ILE A 110 -13.62 1.17 9.52
C ILE A 110 -12.33 1.29 8.72
N SER A 111 -12.43 1.00 7.43
CA SER A 111 -11.29 1.00 6.51
C SER A 111 -11.34 2.18 5.56
N HIS A 112 -10.20 2.83 5.41
CA HIS A 112 -9.98 3.95 4.49
C HIS A 112 -8.89 3.54 3.50
N TYR A 113 -9.00 3.97 2.25
CA TYR A 113 -8.08 3.56 1.19
C TYR A 113 -7.43 4.78 0.54
N LEU A 114 -6.15 4.65 0.23
CA LEU A 114 -5.34 5.71 -0.35
C LEU A 114 -4.36 5.10 -1.36
N ILE A 115 -4.30 5.66 -2.56
CA ILE A 115 -3.20 5.40 -3.48
C ILE A 115 -2.15 6.47 -3.24
N VAL A 116 -0.91 6.05 -2.97
CA VAL A 116 0.20 6.94 -2.65
C VAL A 116 1.34 6.73 -3.63
N ALA A 117 1.90 7.85 -4.10
CA ALA A 117 3.07 7.87 -4.96
C ALA A 117 4.23 8.62 -4.28
N VAL A 118 5.38 7.97 -4.20
CA VAL A 118 6.57 8.45 -3.51
C VAL A 118 7.76 8.45 -4.46
N ASN A 119 8.58 9.49 -4.39
CA ASN A 119 9.85 9.53 -5.10
C ASN A 119 10.86 8.61 -4.40
N MET A 120 11.43 7.67 -5.16
CA MET A 120 12.33 6.62 -4.66
C MET A 120 13.73 7.12 -4.29
N GLU A 121 14.09 8.35 -4.65
CA GLU A 121 15.38 8.97 -4.30
C GLU A 121 15.26 9.97 -3.15
N THR A 122 14.22 10.81 -3.16
CA THR A 122 14.05 11.87 -2.15
C THR A 122 13.12 11.49 -1.01
N GLY A 123 12.31 10.44 -1.18
CA GLY A 123 11.22 10.12 -0.27
C GLY A 123 10.06 11.11 -0.29
N GLU A 124 10.09 12.13 -1.15
CA GLU A 124 9.03 13.11 -1.20
C GLU A 124 7.75 12.53 -1.81
N LYS A 125 6.62 12.94 -1.25
CA LYS A 125 5.30 12.67 -1.82
C LYS A 125 5.21 13.30 -3.21
N GLN A 126 4.90 12.49 -4.22
CA GLN A 126 4.57 13.00 -5.55
C GLN A 126 3.09 13.36 -5.65
N TRP A 127 2.21 12.42 -5.29
CA TRP A 127 0.77 12.62 -5.24
C TRP A 127 0.11 11.57 -4.37
N THR A 128 -1.14 11.84 -4.00
CA THR A 128 -2.04 10.88 -3.36
C THR A 128 -3.43 11.00 -3.94
N LYS A 129 -4.13 9.88 -4.11
CA LYS A 129 -5.52 9.82 -4.56
C LYS A 129 -6.33 8.98 -3.57
N SER A 130 -7.39 9.57 -3.01
CA SER A 130 -8.33 8.83 -2.18
C SER A 130 -8.95 7.70 -3.01
N ALA A 131 -9.07 6.53 -2.41
CA ALA A 131 -9.67 5.37 -3.03
C ALA A 131 -10.84 4.83 -2.20
N SER A 132 -11.70 4.05 -2.85
CA SER A 132 -12.84 3.35 -2.25
C SER A 132 -12.47 1.91 -1.91
N TYR A 133 -13.21 1.32 -0.97
CA TYR A 133 -13.12 -0.12 -0.69
C TYR A 133 -13.52 -1.00 -1.88
N LYS A 134 -14.16 -0.41 -2.90
CA LYS A 134 -14.55 -1.09 -4.13
C LYS A 134 -13.52 -0.99 -5.23
N GLU A 135 -12.48 -0.19 -5.06
CA GLU A 135 -11.39 -0.06 -6.02
C GLU A 135 -10.29 -1.07 -5.69
N THR A 136 -9.52 -1.46 -6.71
CA THR A 136 -8.33 -2.29 -6.54
C THR A 136 -7.29 -1.90 -7.58
N LEU A 137 -6.07 -1.60 -7.13
CA LEU A 137 -4.94 -1.28 -8.00
C LEU A 137 -4.30 -2.57 -8.55
N ILE A 138 -4.53 -2.85 -9.83
CA ILE A 138 -4.15 -4.12 -10.49
C ILE A 138 -2.70 -4.13 -10.95
N GLY A 139 -2.19 -3.02 -11.49
CA GLY A 139 -0.78 -2.87 -11.88
C GLY A 139 -0.55 -2.05 -13.13
N ASN A 140 0.67 -2.10 -13.66
CA ASN A 140 1.08 -1.34 -14.84
C ASN A 140 0.45 -1.92 -16.11
N PHE A 141 -0.28 -1.10 -16.87
CA PHE A 141 -0.98 -1.48 -18.10
C PHE A 141 -1.15 -0.27 -19.03
N MET A 142 -1.02 -0.45 -20.34
CA MET A 142 -1.09 0.61 -21.35
C MET A 142 -0.32 1.91 -21.01
N GLY A 143 0.83 1.81 -20.34
CA GLY A 143 1.63 2.98 -19.94
C GLY A 143 1.07 3.77 -18.74
N GLY A 144 0.09 3.22 -18.03
CA GLY A 144 -0.46 3.76 -16.79
C GLY A 144 -0.67 2.68 -15.73
N LEU A 145 -1.41 3.02 -14.69
CA LEU A 145 -1.83 2.15 -13.59
C LEU A 145 -3.30 1.78 -13.75
N LEU A 146 -3.58 0.49 -13.91
CA LEU A 146 -4.93 -0.03 -14.05
C LEU A 146 -5.61 -0.13 -12.68
N VAL A 147 -6.79 0.47 -12.58
CA VAL A 147 -7.66 0.39 -11.41
C VAL A 147 -8.93 -0.35 -11.81
N HIS A 148 -9.25 -1.41 -11.07
CA HIS A 148 -10.51 -2.12 -11.18
C HIS A 148 -11.51 -1.57 -10.18
N HIS A 149 -12.72 -1.29 -10.67
CA HIS A 149 -13.83 -0.74 -9.92
C HIS A 149 -14.91 -1.80 -9.79
N ARG A 150 -15.25 -2.13 -8.54
CA ARG A 150 -16.26 -3.15 -8.22
C ARG A 150 -17.69 -2.61 -8.15
N ASP A 151 -17.91 -1.44 -8.74
CA ASP A 151 -19.19 -0.74 -8.74
C ASP A 151 -20.08 -1.19 -9.90
N GLY A 152 -21.08 -2.01 -9.58
CA GLY A 152 -22.12 -2.47 -10.51
C GLY A 152 -22.21 -3.99 -10.63
N GLU A 153 -23.03 -4.43 -11.60
CA GLU A 153 -23.17 -5.85 -11.95
C GLU A 153 -21.96 -6.37 -12.75
N TYR A 154 -21.35 -5.49 -13.55
CA TYR A 154 -20.14 -5.73 -14.33
C TYR A 154 -19.03 -4.85 -13.80
N GLY A 155 -17.80 -5.37 -13.70
CA GLY A 155 -16.64 -4.58 -13.28
C GLY A 155 -16.41 -3.39 -14.22
N GLN A 156 -15.70 -2.37 -13.72
CA GLN A 156 -15.22 -1.27 -14.56
C GLN A 156 -13.71 -1.10 -14.40
N LEU A 157 -13.08 -0.46 -15.39
CA LEU A 157 -11.64 -0.22 -15.40
C LEU A 157 -11.39 1.26 -15.64
N SER A 158 -10.43 1.84 -14.92
CA SER A 158 -9.86 3.14 -15.26
C SER A 158 -8.34 3.04 -15.30
N LEU A 159 -7.72 4.01 -15.96
CA LEU A 159 -6.27 4.07 -16.12
C LEU A 159 -5.74 5.38 -15.54
N LEU A 160 -4.81 5.29 -14.60
CA LEU A 160 -4.16 6.43 -13.97
C LEU A 160 -2.75 6.65 -14.52
N ASP A 161 -2.36 7.90 -14.71
CA ASP A 161 -0.98 8.27 -15.00
C ASP A 161 -0.13 8.09 -13.74
N ILE A 162 0.93 7.28 -13.82
CA ILE A 162 1.78 6.96 -12.67
C ILE A 162 2.49 8.19 -12.09
N LYS A 163 2.78 9.19 -12.93
CA LYS A 163 3.51 10.39 -12.54
C LYS A 163 2.65 11.42 -11.81
N THR A 164 1.38 11.53 -12.19
CA THR A 164 0.48 12.61 -11.72
C THR A 164 -0.73 12.13 -10.96
N GLY A 165 -1.07 10.84 -11.03
CA GLY A 165 -2.26 10.25 -10.44
C GLY A 165 -3.57 10.66 -11.14
N LYS A 166 -3.49 11.38 -12.27
CA LYS A 166 -4.65 11.80 -13.06
C LYS A 166 -5.12 10.65 -13.95
N GLU A 167 -6.40 10.62 -14.26
CA GLU A 167 -6.96 9.63 -15.18
C GLU A 167 -6.47 9.91 -16.60
N ILE A 168 -5.80 8.92 -17.19
CA ILE A 168 -5.53 8.84 -18.63
C ILE A 168 -6.82 8.43 -19.34
N LEU A 169 -7.50 7.43 -18.79
CA LEU A 169 -8.82 6.96 -19.22
C LEU A 169 -9.73 6.85 -18.00
N SER A 170 -10.82 7.61 -18.00
CA SER A 170 -11.91 7.42 -17.04
C SER A 170 -12.64 6.10 -17.31
N GLU A 171 -13.44 5.62 -16.35
CA GLU A 171 -14.26 4.41 -16.51
C GLU A 171 -15.12 4.42 -17.78
N LYS A 172 -15.70 5.59 -18.09
CA LYS A 172 -16.54 5.78 -19.26
C LYS A 172 -15.74 5.71 -20.56
N GLU A 173 -14.59 6.37 -20.61
CA GLU A 173 -13.73 6.37 -21.80
C GLU A 173 -13.12 4.99 -22.04
N PHE A 174 -12.67 4.32 -20.98
CA PHE A 174 -12.13 2.97 -21.05
C PHE A 174 -13.18 2.01 -21.61
N ARG A 175 -14.42 2.07 -21.12
CA ARG A 175 -15.54 1.27 -21.63
C ARG A 175 -15.80 1.50 -23.11
N GLN A 176 -15.86 2.76 -23.54
CA GLN A 176 -16.13 3.10 -24.93
C GLN A 176 -15.04 2.64 -25.89
N GLN A 177 -13.76 2.71 -25.46
CA GLN A 177 -12.62 2.36 -26.31
C GLN A 177 -12.30 0.87 -26.30
N HIS A 178 -12.59 0.17 -25.19
CA HIS A 178 -12.19 -1.21 -24.94
C HIS A 178 -13.40 -2.11 -24.65
N GLN A 179 -14.53 -1.85 -25.32
CA GLN A 179 -15.79 -2.54 -25.10
C GLN A 179 -15.68 -4.09 -25.11
N PRO A 180 -14.93 -4.74 -26.04
CA PRO A 180 -14.81 -6.19 -26.03
C PRO A 180 -14.23 -6.78 -24.74
N LEU A 181 -13.28 -6.09 -24.11
CA LEU A 181 -12.75 -6.47 -22.80
C LEU A 181 -13.79 -6.27 -21.70
N ILE A 182 -14.52 -5.16 -21.74
CA ILE A 182 -15.53 -4.86 -20.71
C ILE A 182 -16.72 -5.83 -20.78
N ASP A 183 -17.08 -6.31 -21.97
CA ASP A 183 -18.19 -7.26 -22.16
C ASP A 183 -17.94 -8.61 -21.46
N ILE A 184 -16.68 -8.98 -21.23
CA ILE A 184 -16.30 -10.21 -20.51
C ILE A 184 -15.85 -9.95 -19.08
N LEU A 185 -15.72 -8.69 -18.65
CA LEU A 185 -15.07 -8.34 -17.40
C LEU A 185 -15.93 -8.72 -16.18
N SER A 186 -15.31 -9.43 -15.23
CA SER A 186 -15.96 -9.78 -13.98
C SER A 186 -15.85 -8.66 -12.92
N ASN A 187 -16.67 -8.79 -11.88
CA ASN A 187 -16.58 -7.94 -10.69
C ASN A 187 -15.47 -8.39 -9.70
N GLY A 188 -14.71 -9.45 -10.03
CA GLY A 188 -13.66 -9.99 -9.17
C GLY A 188 -12.28 -9.46 -9.55
N ALA A 189 -11.72 -8.54 -8.77
CA ALA A 189 -10.36 -8.03 -8.99
C ALA A 189 -9.28 -9.14 -8.94
N GLN A 190 -9.56 -10.25 -8.25
CA GLN A 190 -8.70 -11.43 -8.16
C GLN A 190 -8.62 -12.24 -9.48
N GLN A 191 -9.57 -12.03 -10.40
CA GLN A 191 -9.61 -12.72 -11.70
C GLN A 191 -8.85 -11.97 -12.79
N LEU A 192 -8.15 -10.89 -12.43
CA LEU A 192 -7.36 -10.05 -13.33
C LEU A 192 -5.89 -10.17 -12.93
N ILE A 193 -4.94 -10.00 -13.83
CA ILE A 193 -3.55 -9.73 -13.49
C ILE A 193 -2.90 -8.91 -14.60
N ALA A 194 -2.20 -7.85 -14.23
CA ALA A 194 -1.41 -7.06 -15.16
C ALA A 194 0.05 -7.49 -15.09
N LEU A 195 0.59 -8.01 -16.19
CA LEU A 195 1.98 -8.44 -16.33
C LEU A 195 2.56 -7.86 -17.62
N GLN A 196 3.77 -7.29 -17.58
CA GLN A 196 4.44 -6.71 -18.75
C GLN A 196 3.58 -5.76 -19.59
N ASN A 197 2.72 -4.95 -18.95
CA ASN A 197 1.82 -4.05 -19.66
C ASN A 197 0.72 -4.77 -20.48
N GLU A 198 0.51 -6.05 -20.22
CA GLU A 198 -0.57 -6.89 -20.73
C GLU A 198 -1.51 -7.28 -19.59
N LEU A 199 -2.77 -7.59 -19.92
CA LEU A 199 -3.80 -7.95 -18.96
C LEU A 199 -4.28 -9.38 -19.23
N TYR A 200 -4.19 -10.24 -18.24
CA TYR A 200 -4.73 -11.58 -18.27
C TYR A 200 -5.95 -11.65 -17.35
N LEU A 201 -7.02 -12.32 -17.80
CA LEU A 201 -8.26 -12.39 -17.04
C LEU A 201 -9.10 -13.63 -17.29
N GLU A 202 -9.87 -14.01 -16.28
CA GLU A 202 -10.99 -14.95 -16.39
C GLU A 202 -12.27 -14.13 -16.66
N GLY A 203 -12.91 -14.39 -17.79
CA GLY A 203 -14.15 -13.73 -18.19
C GLY A 203 -15.36 -14.25 -17.42
N VAL A 204 -16.46 -13.48 -17.44
CA VAL A 204 -17.75 -13.89 -16.86
C VAL A 204 -18.36 -15.13 -17.54
N ASP A 205 -17.87 -15.47 -18.73
CA ASP A 205 -18.22 -16.68 -19.47
C ASP A 205 -17.37 -17.90 -19.09
N GLY A 206 -16.44 -17.76 -18.14
CA GLY A 206 -15.56 -18.82 -17.65
C GLY A 206 -14.38 -19.16 -18.56
N HIS A 207 -14.17 -18.41 -19.64
CA HIS A 207 -12.97 -18.57 -20.47
C HIS A 207 -11.85 -17.65 -19.99
N PHE A 208 -10.63 -18.01 -20.38
CA PHE A 208 -9.44 -17.24 -20.06
C PHE A 208 -8.99 -16.41 -21.26
N TYR A 209 -8.53 -15.19 -20.98
CA TYR A 209 -8.22 -14.20 -21.99
C TYR A 209 -6.91 -13.49 -21.71
N HIS A 210 -6.30 -13.03 -22.79
CA HIS A 210 -5.16 -12.14 -22.84
C HIS A 210 -5.54 -10.86 -23.61
N TYR A 211 -5.12 -9.71 -23.08
CA TYR A 211 -5.38 -8.41 -23.65
C TYR A 211 -4.12 -7.53 -23.66
N ASP A 212 -3.68 -7.11 -24.85
CA ASP A 212 -2.47 -6.30 -25.05
C ASP A 212 -2.73 -4.77 -25.04
N GLY A 213 -3.97 -4.35 -24.74
CA GLY A 213 -4.42 -2.95 -24.85
C GLY A 213 -5.09 -2.62 -26.19
N LYS A 214 -5.16 -3.56 -27.13
CA LYS A 214 -5.80 -3.41 -28.44
C LYS A 214 -6.67 -4.62 -28.79
N ILE A 215 -6.11 -5.82 -28.73
CA ILE A 215 -6.73 -7.07 -29.17
C ILE A 215 -6.97 -7.98 -27.96
N LEU A 216 -8.20 -8.49 -27.86
CA LEU A 216 -8.59 -9.49 -26.88
C LEU A 216 -8.57 -10.87 -27.53
N ASN A 217 -7.74 -11.76 -26.99
CA ASN A 217 -7.61 -13.13 -27.47
C ASN A 217 -7.98 -14.10 -26.35
N LYS A 218 -8.59 -15.23 -26.69
CA LYS A 218 -8.70 -16.36 -25.77
C LYS A 218 -7.32 -16.96 -25.57
N ASP A 219 -6.96 -17.20 -24.31
CA ASP A 219 -5.68 -17.78 -23.92
C ASP A 219 -5.88 -18.69 -22.70
N ASP A 220 -5.94 -20.00 -22.93
CA ASP A 220 -6.11 -20.97 -21.86
C ASP A 220 -4.93 -21.00 -20.87
N ASN A 221 -3.74 -20.56 -21.30
CA ASN A 221 -2.58 -20.45 -20.40
C ASN A 221 -2.73 -19.31 -19.39
N ALA A 222 -3.62 -18.33 -19.65
CA ALA A 222 -3.88 -17.25 -18.71
C ALA A 222 -4.43 -17.75 -17.36
N LYS A 223 -5.05 -18.94 -17.34
CA LYS A 223 -5.41 -19.65 -16.11
C LYS A 223 -4.21 -19.83 -15.17
N ASN A 224 -3.05 -20.18 -15.71
CA ASN A 224 -1.85 -20.42 -14.91
C ASN A 224 -1.37 -19.11 -14.25
N TYR A 225 -1.40 -17.99 -14.98
CA TYR A 225 -1.03 -16.68 -14.41
C TYR A 225 -1.99 -16.21 -13.31
N ILE A 226 -3.29 -16.43 -13.50
CA ILE A 226 -4.31 -16.05 -12.50
C ILE A 226 -4.24 -16.97 -11.28
N ALA A 227 -4.07 -18.28 -11.47
CA ALA A 227 -3.87 -19.23 -10.39
C ALA A 227 -2.59 -18.90 -9.62
N ALA A 228 -1.49 -18.63 -10.33
CA ALA A 228 -0.24 -18.22 -9.74
C ALA A 228 -0.41 -16.93 -8.92
N ARG A 229 -1.19 -15.93 -9.36
CA ARG A 229 -1.52 -14.75 -8.53
C ARG A 229 -2.11 -15.14 -7.17
N PHE A 230 -3.07 -16.05 -7.17
CA PHE A 230 -3.76 -16.46 -5.94
C PHE A 230 -2.82 -17.18 -4.96
N PHE A 231 -2.02 -18.14 -5.46
CA PHE A 231 -1.10 -18.91 -4.62
C PHE A 231 0.12 -18.08 -4.21
N ILE A 232 0.74 -17.38 -5.14
CA ILE A 232 1.95 -16.60 -4.90
C ILE A 232 1.65 -15.36 -4.05
N GLU A 233 0.56 -14.62 -4.21
CA GLU A 233 0.30 -13.51 -3.27
C GLU A 233 -0.07 -13.98 -1.85
N SER A 234 -0.51 -15.23 -1.70
CA SER A 234 -0.74 -15.87 -0.41
C SER A 234 0.55 -16.36 0.25
N ASP A 235 1.44 -16.99 -0.53
CA ASP A 235 2.65 -17.66 -0.05
C ASP A 235 3.93 -16.80 -0.17
N LEU A 236 4.03 -15.98 -1.21
CA LEU A 236 5.11 -15.03 -1.57
C LEU A 236 4.57 -13.63 -1.89
N PRO A 237 4.11 -12.88 -0.87
CA PRO A 237 3.45 -11.59 -1.05
C PRO A 237 4.33 -10.59 -1.85
N GLY A 238 3.86 -10.14 -3.03
CA GLY A 238 4.56 -9.14 -3.85
C GLY A 238 5.49 -9.69 -4.94
N TYR A 239 5.56 -11.01 -5.14
CA TYR A 239 6.39 -11.61 -6.20
C TYR A 239 6.14 -11.01 -7.59
N PHE A 240 4.88 -10.88 -8.01
CA PHE A 240 4.51 -10.29 -9.32
C PHE A 240 4.75 -8.79 -9.40
N ALA A 241 4.91 -8.14 -8.24
CA ALA A 241 5.43 -6.78 -8.22
C ALA A 241 6.87 -6.81 -8.73
N THR A 242 7.70 -7.72 -8.21
CA THR A 242 9.14 -7.85 -8.51
C THR A 242 9.42 -8.46 -9.89
N HIS A 243 8.75 -9.55 -10.21
CA HIS A 243 9.04 -10.37 -11.37
C HIS A 243 8.01 -10.09 -12.46
N HIS A 244 8.51 -9.52 -13.55
CA HIS A 244 7.67 -9.19 -14.69
C HIS A 244 7.45 -10.37 -15.62
N GLN A 245 8.11 -11.51 -15.42
CA GLN A 245 7.99 -12.62 -16.35
C GLN A 245 6.72 -13.45 -16.07
N PRO A 246 5.95 -13.81 -17.11
CA PRO A 246 4.93 -14.83 -16.97
C PRO A 246 5.60 -16.11 -16.45
N LEU A 247 5.11 -16.64 -15.34
CA LEU A 247 5.60 -17.88 -14.76
C LEU A 247 4.95 -19.06 -15.45
N GLU A 248 5.79 -19.87 -16.11
CA GLU A 248 5.34 -21.15 -16.67
C GLU A 248 5.30 -22.26 -15.60
N ASP A 249 6.16 -22.19 -14.57
CA ASP A 249 6.27 -23.20 -13.51
C ASP A 249 6.33 -22.56 -12.11
N TYR A 250 5.17 -22.41 -11.47
CA TYR A 250 5.08 -21.90 -10.09
C TYR A 250 5.47 -22.95 -9.05
N GLU A 251 5.45 -24.24 -9.41
CA GLU A 251 5.79 -25.33 -8.49
C GLU A 251 7.28 -25.25 -8.13
N GLU A 252 8.15 -24.91 -9.09
CA GLU A 252 9.57 -24.67 -8.84
C GLU A 252 9.81 -23.56 -7.80
N ILE A 253 9.05 -22.47 -7.87
CA ILE A 253 9.16 -21.34 -6.92
C ILE A 253 8.68 -21.75 -5.54
N GLN A 254 7.57 -22.48 -5.48
CA GLN A 254 7.02 -22.99 -4.22
C GLN A 254 8.00 -23.95 -3.56
N ASP A 255 8.54 -24.90 -4.32
CA ASP A 255 9.53 -25.87 -3.84
C ASP A 255 10.81 -25.18 -3.37
N PHE A 256 11.32 -24.21 -4.13
CA PHE A 256 12.49 -23.43 -3.72
C PHE A 256 12.23 -22.68 -2.41
N SER A 257 11.06 -22.04 -2.27
CA SER A 257 10.68 -21.32 -1.05
C SER A 257 10.59 -22.25 0.16
N HIS A 258 10.01 -23.44 -0.01
CA HIS A 258 9.96 -24.46 1.04
C HIS A 258 11.35 -24.99 1.41
N GLN A 259 12.24 -25.17 0.44
CA GLN A 259 13.63 -25.57 0.68
C GLN A 259 14.36 -24.52 1.51
N VAL A 260 14.26 -23.23 1.15
CA VAL A 260 14.85 -22.12 1.91
C VAL A 260 14.37 -22.11 3.36
N LEU A 261 13.06 -22.26 3.60
CA LEU A 261 12.51 -22.29 4.97
C LEU A 261 12.93 -23.53 5.77
N SER A 262 13.39 -24.58 5.09
CA SER A 262 13.88 -25.82 5.70
C SER A 262 15.40 -25.81 5.96
N GLU A 263 16.11 -24.75 5.54
CA GLU A 263 17.55 -24.63 5.74
C GLU A 263 17.89 -24.55 7.23
N PRO A 264 18.93 -25.25 7.71
CA PRO A 264 19.31 -25.24 9.13
C PRO A 264 19.54 -23.84 9.71
N ALA A 265 20.09 -22.93 8.90
CA ALA A 265 20.32 -21.55 9.30
C ALA A 265 19.01 -20.78 9.53
N ILE A 266 17.95 -21.10 8.77
CA ILE A 266 16.63 -20.47 8.85
C ILE A 266 15.75 -21.12 9.94
N LEU A 267 15.90 -22.43 10.16
CA LEU A 267 15.18 -23.15 11.22
C LEU A 267 15.42 -22.56 12.63
N ASN A 268 16.57 -21.92 12.85
CA ASN A 268 16.85 -21.18 14.09
C ASN A 268 15.83 -20.06 14.37
N TYR A 269 15.19 -19.53 13.33
CA TYR A 269 14.20 -18.48 13.39
C TYR A 269 12.76 -19.00 13.29
N GLN A 270 12.52 -20.32 13.26
CA GLN A 270 11.18 -20.90 13.01
C GLN A 270 10.10 -20.36 13.98
N ASN A 271 10.46 -20.15 15.26
CA ASN A 271 9.56 -19.59 16.28
C ASN A 271 9.30 -18.09 16.12
N LEU A 272 9.94 -17.44 15.15
CA LEU A 272 9.81 -16.03 14.81
C LEU A 272 9.05 -15.81 13.48
N GLU A 273 8.38 -16.86 13.00
CA GLU A 273 7.55 -16.85 11.78
C GLU A 273 8.29 -16.38 10.53
N PRO A 274 9.37 -17.06 10.11
CA PRO A 274 10.10 -16.70 8.90
C PRO A 274 9.24 -16.97 7.68
N LYS A 275 9.25 -16.03 6.73
CA LYS A 275 8.53 -16.12 5.46
C LYS A 275 9.41 -15.65 4.33
N VAL A 276 9.37 -16.36 3.23
CA VAL A 276 10.00 -15.92 1.99
C VAL A 276 9.12 -14.81 1.39
N ILE A 277 9.74 -13.73 0.93
CA ILE A 277 9.07 -12.59 0.32
C ILE A 277 9.42 -12.50 -1.16
N ASP A 278 10.64 -12.87 -1.52
CA ASP A 278 11.12 -12.79 -2.88
C ASP A 278 12.13 -13.90 -3.16
N VAL A 279 12.23 -14.35 -4.41
CA VAL A 279 13.17 -15.41 -4.83
C VAL A 279 13.83 -15.03 -6.14
N ASP A 280 15.11 -15.35 -6.27
CA ASP A 280 15.87 -15.26 -7.51
C ASP A 280 16.45 -16.65 -7.79
N LEU A 281 15.76 -17.43 -8.62
CA LEU A 281 16.11 -18.81 -8.93
C LEU A 281 17.46 -18.92 -9.66
N ALA A 282 17.74 -17.96 -10.56
CA ALA A 282 18.99 -17.94 -11.34
C ALA A 282 20.21 -17.80 -10.44
N ASN A 283 20.15 -16.87 -9.49
CA ASN A 283 21.22 -16.69 -8.50
C ASN A 283 21.10 -17.69 -7.34
N SER A 284 19.95 -18.35 -7.20
CA SER A 284 19.60 -19.24 -6.08
C SER A 284 19.68 -18.50 -4.75
N THR A 285 19.09 -17.32 -4.72
CA THR A 285 19.00 -16.46 -3.53
C THR A 285 17.54 -16.22 -3.17
N ALA A 286 17.26 -16.03 -1.88
CA ALA A 286 15.92 -15.74 -1.38
C ALA A 286 15.95 -14.56 -0.42
N LEU A 287 14.92 -13.73 -0.46
CA LEU A 287 14.67 -12.69 0.51
C LEU A 287 13.62 -13.18 1.50
N LEU A 288 13.91 -13.09 2.80
CA LEU A 288 13.03 -13.53 3.88
C LEU A 288 12.75 -12.41 4.85
N SER A 289 11.58 -12.42 5.48
CA SER A 289 11.34 -11.65 6.70
C SER A 289 10.93 -12.54 7.85
N TYR A 290 11.33 -12.15 9.05
CA TYR A 290 10.92 -12.76 10.30
C TYR A 290 10.82 -11.68 11.39
N ARG A 291 10.15 -12.00 12.50
CA ARG A 291 9.99 -11.08 13.63
C ARG A 291 11.23 -11.07 14.53
N GLU A 292 11.68 -9.91 14.99
CA GLU A 292 12.77 -9.82 15.98
C GLU A 292 12.40 -10.50 17.31
N THR A 293 11.10 -10.60 17.63
CA THR A 293 10.60 -11.27 18.85
C THR A 293 9.32 -12.07 18.57
N GLN A 294 8.95 -12.96 19.50
CA GLN A 294 7.70 -13.74 19.43
C GLN A 294 6.42 -12.92 19.66
N ARG A 295 6.55 -11.62 19.97
CA ARG A 295 5.37 -10.76 20.16
C ARG A 295 4.69 -10.53 18.81
N GLU A 296 3.36 -10.51 18.80
CA GLU A 296 2.58 -10.20 17.59
C GLU A 296 2.88 -8.81 17.04
N SER A 297 3.20 -7.86 17.92
CA SER A 297 3.71 -6.54 17.53
C SER A 297 5.21 -6.48 17.80
N ALA A 298 5.99 -6.59 16.73
CA ALA A 298 7.43 -6.66 16.79
C ALA A 298 8.06 -5.95 15.59
N ASP A 299 9.31 -5.56 15.75
CA ASP A 299 10.15 -5.21 14.62
C ASP A 299 10.36 -6.44 13.73
N HIS A 300 10.39 -6.21 12.43
CA HIS A 300 10.68 -7.22 11.42
C HIS A 300 12.10 -7.03 10.90
N MET A 301 12.76 -8.16 10.72
CA MET A 301 14.05 -8.27 10.03
C MET A 301 13.79 -8.69 8.58
N LEU A 302 14.65 -8.24 7.68
CA LEU A 302 14.72 -8.67 6.29
C LEU A 302 16.10 -9.29 6.06
N VAL A 303 16.14 -10.48 5.48
CA VAL A 303 17.35 -11.28 5.29
C VAL A 303 17.49 -11.66 3.83
N LEU A 304 18.69 -11.51 3.27
CA LEU A 304 19.04 -12.14 2.01
C LEU A 304 19.82 -13.43 2.28
N TYR A 305 19.32 -14.54 1.76
CA TYR A 305 19.90 -15.87 1.91
C TYR A 305 20.44 -16.39 0.58
N ASP A 306 21.61 -17.04 0.61
CA ASP A 306 22.25 -17.69 -0.53
C ASP A 306 22.16 -19.21 -0.37
N MET A 307 21.33 -19.86 -1.20
CA MET A 307 21.13 -21.32 -1.15
C MET A 307 22.34 -22.10 -1.66
N LYS A 308 23.21 -21.51 -2.50
CA LYS A 308 24.42 -22.20 -3.00
C LYS A 308 25.49 -22.28 -1.91
N LYS A 309 25.57 -21.24 -1.07
CA LYS A 309 26.54 -21.14 0.03
C LYS A 309 25.97 -21.55 1.38
N HIS A 310 24.66 -21.80 1.46
CA HIS A 310 23.93 -22.12 2.70
C HIS A 310 24.19 -21.11 3.82
N GLN A 311 24.13 -19.81 3.51
CA GLN A 311 24.44 -18.76 4.46
C GLN A 311 23.58 -17.50 4.28
N LEU A 312 23.41 -16.76 5.36
CA LEU A 312 22.85 -15.41 5.35
C LEU A 312 23.91 -14.45 4.77
N LEU A 313 23.55 -13.70 3.72
CA LEU A 313 24.43 -12.70 3.14
C LEU A 313 24.37 -11.39 3.92
N TRP A 314 23.17 -10.97 4.32
CA TRP A 314 22.96 -9.82 5.19
C TRP A 314 21.58 -9.89 5.84
N GLU A 315 21.42 -9.07 6.86
CA GLU A 315 20.20 -8.94 7.64
C GLU A 315 20.02 -7.47 8.05
N GLU A 316 18.82 -6.94 7.84
CA GLU A 316 18.49 -5.54 8.15
C GLU A 316 17.14 -5.43 8.85
N LYS A 317 17.08 -4.59 9.89
CA LYS A 317 15.81 -4.23 10.53
C LYS A 317 15.03 -3.35 9.58
N ILE A 318 13.78 -3.67 9.28
CA ILE A 318 12.95 -2.89 8.34
C ILE A 318 11.86 -2.08 9.06
N GLY A 319 11.44 -2.47 10.26
CA GLY A 319 10.53 -1.68 11.10
C GLY A 319 9.47 -2.53 11.78
N ALA A 320 8.65 -1.89 12.60
CA ALA A 320 7.64 -2.56 13.41
C ALA A 320 6.34 -2.79 12.64
N ILE A 321 5.83 -4.02 12.76
CA ILE A 321 4.51 -4.43 12.27
C ILE A 321 3.68 -4.85 13.48
N ASN A 322 2.41 -4.46 13.52
CA ASN A 322 1.47 -4.90 14.54
C ASN A 322 0.50 -5.97 14.01
N SER A 323 -0.31 -6.57 14.89
CA SER A 323 -1.21 -7.68 14.55
C SER A 323 -2.30 -7.35 13.52
N TYR A 324 -2.61 -6.06 13.30
CA TYR A 324 -3.57 -5.63 12.29
C TYR A 324 -2.93 -5.40 10.91
N GLN A 325 -1.59 -5.39 10.86
CA GLN A 325 -0.82 -5.16 9.67
C GLN A 325 -0.39 -6.51 9.08
N GLN A 326 -0.40 -6.61 7.76
CA GLN A 326 0.10 -7.79 7.08
C GLN A 326 1.63 -7.82 7.09
N GLN A 327 2.19 -8.93 6.60
CA GLN A 327 3.62 -9.08 6.35
C GLN A 327 4.15 -7.96 5.45
N PRO A 328 5.45 -7.63 5.55
CA PRO A 328 6.01 -6.58 4.74
C PRO A 328 5.90 -6.94 3.26
N LYS A 329 5.57 -5.95 2.44
CA LYS A 329 5.57 -6.09 0.98
C LYS A 329 6.87 -5.54 0.45
N VAL A 330 7.54 -6.30 -0.40
CA VAL A 330 8.81 -5.92 -0.99
C VAL A 330 8.68 -5.92 -2.51
N ARG A 331 9.29 -4.90 -3.12
CA ARG A 331 9.49 -4.79 -4.56
C ARG A 331 10.99 -4.65 -4.80
N THR A 332 11.58 -5.63 -5.46
CA THR A 332 12.98 -5.58 -5.86
C THR A 332 13.09 -4.80 -7.17
N VAL A 333 14.00 -3.83 -7.21
CA VAL A 333 14.34 -3.02 -8.38
C VAL A 333 15.85 -3.10 -8.65
N GLU A 334 16.34 -2.57 -9.77
CA GLU A 334 17.75 -2.70 -10.16
C GLU A 334 18.72 -2.33 -9.03
N LYS A 335 18.50 -1.17 -8.38
CA LYS A 335 19.43 -0.60 -7.38
C LYS A 335 19.08 -0.89 -5.92
N GLY A 336 17.91 -1.46 -5.63
CA GLY A 336 17.41 -1.48 -4.26
C GLY A 336 16.19 -2.37 -4.02
N TYR A 337 15.68 -2.29 -2.80
CA TYR A 337 14.42 -2.89 -2.35
C TYR A 337 13.49 -1.78 -1.86
N ILE A 338 12.26 -1.76 -2.37
CA ILE A 338 11.21 -0.87 -1.89
C ILE A 338 10.32 -1.69 -0.96
N ILE A 339 10.21 -1.27 0.28
CA ILE A 339 9.66 -2.08 1.36
C ILE A 339 8.55 -1.29 2.04
N HIS A 340 7.34 -1.85 2.06
CA HIS A 340 6.27 -1.39 2.94
C HIS A 340 6.28 -2.26 4.19
N THR A 341 6.50 -1.62 5.33
CA THR A 341 6.50 -2.26 6.65
C THR A 341 5.83 -1.34 7.66
N GLY A 342 4.76 -1.83 8.28
CA GLY A 342 3.95 -1.06 9.22
C GLY A 342 3.38 0.21 8.60
N ASP A 343 3.61 1.36 9.24
CA ASP A 343 3.14 2.67 8.76
C ASP A 343 4.14 3.35 7.80
N GLN A 344 5.15 2.61 7.32
CA GLN A 344 6.28 3.16 6.59
C GLN A 344 6.46 2.50 5.21
N LEU A 345 6.92 3.30 4.26
CA LEU A 345 7.52 2.85 3.02
C LEU A 345 8.98 3.31 3.01
N LEU A 346 9.91 2.40 2.77
CA LEU A 346 11.34 2.68 2.75
C LEU A 346 12.01 2.12 1.50
N VAL A 347 13.15 2.71 1.13
CA VAL A 347 14.00 2.19 0.05
C VAL A 347 15.37 1.86 0.63
N LEU A 348 15.81 0.63 0.41
CA LEU A 348 17.10 0.10 0.86
C LEU A 348 18.00 -0.12 -0.36
N ASP A 349 19.22 0.43 -0.35
CA ASP A 349 20.20 0.21 -1.41
C ASP A 349 20.75 -1.21 -1.36
N LYS A 350 20.81 -1.90 -2.51
CA LYS A 350 21.28 -3.29 -2.56
C LYS A 350 22.75 -3.48 -2.20
N HIS A 351 23.59 -2.46 -2.39
CA HIS A 351 25.04 -2.55 -2.25
C HIS A 351 25.49 -2.04 -0.89
N SER A 352 25.09 -0.81 -0.52
CA SER A 352 25.47 -0.23 0.77
C SER A 352 24.62 -0.77 1.92
N ARG A 353 23.36 -1.13 1.64
CA ARG A 353 22.30 -1.46 2.62
C ARG A 353 21.79 -0.25 3.41
N ASP A 354 22.20 0.95 3.01
CA ASP A 354 21.72 2.16 3.63
C ASP A 354 20.23 2.37 3.29
N ARG A 355 19.50 2.89 4.27
CA ARG A 355 18.14 3.37 4.07
C ARG A 355 18.21 4.73 3.39
N ILE A 356 18.06 4.74 2.07
CA ILE A 356 18.15 5.98 1.29
C ILE A 356 16.87 6.80 1.35
N VAL A 357 15.73 6.15 1.62
CA VAL A 357 14.42 6.81 1.74
C VAL A 357 13.62 6.19 2.88
N GLN A 358 12.96 7.03 3.67
CA GLN A 358 11.93 6.64 4.62
C GLN A 358 10.73 7.57 4.50
N TYR A 359 9.53 6.99 4.39
CA TYR A 359 8.29 7.70 4.16
C TYR A 359 7.20 7.23 5.10
N HIS A 360 6.53 8.16 5.79
CA HIS A 360 5.46 7.84 6.72
C HIS A 360 4.10 7.88 6.01
N LEU A 361 3.49 6.71 5.78
CA LEU A 361 2.24 6.55 5.02
C LEU A 361 1.05 7.26 5.67
N ARG A 362 0.95 7.21 6.99
CA ARG A 362 -0.10 7.91 7.73
C ARG A 362 -0.04 9.42 7.56
N TRP A 363 1.17 9.97 7.62
CA TRP A 363 1.38 11.41 7.64
C TRP A 363 1.73 11.98 6.27
N ASN A 364 1.88 11.10 5.28
CA ASN A 364 2.05 11.39 3.86
C ASN A 364 3.24 12.32 3.61
N ARG A 365 4.38 12.00 4.24
CA ARG A 365 5.59 12.83 4.28
C ARG A 365 6.86 11.99 4.52
N PRO A 366 8.04 12.48 4.09
CA PRO A 366 9.33 11.90 4.47
C PRO A 366 9.50 11.83 5.99
N ILE A 367 10.27 10.84 6.46
CA ILE A 367 10.76 10.78 7.83
C ILE A 367 12.12 11.48 7.83
N ASP A 368 12.18 12.65 8.45
CA ASP A 368 13.45 13.32 8.70
C ASP A 368 14.21 12.48 9.75
N GLU A 369 15.41 11.98 9.42
CA GLU A 369 16.31 11.43 10.44
C GLU A 369 16.70 12.59 11.36
N ILE A 370 16.26 12.52 12.63
CA ILE A 370 16.59 13.49 13.68
C ILE A 370 17.98 13.19 14.24
#